data_AF-A0A9D1D0E2-F1
#
_entry.id   AF-A0A9D1D0E2-F1
#
_cell.length_a   1.000
_cell.length_b   1.000
_cell.length_c   1.000
_cell.angle_alpha   90.00
_cell.angle_beta   90.00
_cell.angle_gamma   90.00
#
_symmetry.space_group_name_H-M   'P 1'
#
loop_
_entity.id
_entity.type
_entity.pdbx_description
1 polymer ?
#
loop_
_entity_poly.entity_id
_entity_poly.type
_entity_poly.pdbx_seq_one_letter_code
_entity_poly.pdbx_strand_id
1 'polypeptide(L)'
;MDYQNITFLLQLPAALYIGLQYENYVTKKNIYKINKYKIQKYNSKNDKIKFQKFKNDFTDIFTSLKDIPKIKYAILSANEIAKITNLENSIEDEDVIEFYQTLKNKVAPNNLINFYNNIQTLKIVKSDNSNIKKIEETMYFCLGNYDNVKNTINIFYNPQNNKDTLHHELFHTSSADRKNKLNGFELNLEHDHLFISIGRGLNEGYTETLCNRYFKTRNEKAYPKLQNLSILIERFYDNPKDMEADYFNACLINLISELSQKMTIEEAVDILVDIDYIDEHPDDQNFYKKTYSKITKLYNKSQKQK
;
A
#
# COMPACT_ATOMS: atom_id res chain seq x y z
N MET A 1 42.73 14.65 12.50
CA MET A 1 41.48 14.19 13.14
C MET A 1 40.46 15.22 12.70
N ASP A 2 39.87 15.01 11.53
CA ASP A 2 39.07 16.02 10.84
C ASP A 2 37.71 15.43 10.43
N TYR A 3 36.67 16.05 10.99
CA TYR A 3 35.25 15.81 10.76
C TYR A 3 34.82 16.49 9.45
N GLN A 4 35.11 15.90 8.28
CA GLN A 4 34.53 16.40 7.01
C GLN A 4 34.16 15.35 5.94
N ASN A 5 34.19 14.04 6.23
CA ASN A 5 33.90 13.00 5.21
C ASN A 5 32.73 12.06 5.51
N ILE A 6 31.76 12.46 6.35
CA ILE A 6 30.54 11.65 6.64
C ILE A 6 29.28 12.39 6.14
N THR A 7 29.30 12.84 4.89
CA THR A 7 28.12 13.49 4.27
C THR A 7 27.80 12.95 2.87
N PHE A 8 28.38 11.81 2.46
CA PHE A 8 28.19 11.28 1.10
C PHE A 8 27.64 9.83 1.03
N LEU A 9 27.17 9.26 2.14
CA LEU A 9 26.68 7.87 2.21
C LEU A 9 25.22 7.72 2.67
N LEU A 10 24.42 8.80 2.71
CA LEU A 10 23.01 8.79 3.14
C LEU A 10 22.01 9.32 2.09
N GLN A 11 22.38 9.36 0.80
CA GLN A 11 21.48 9.86 -0.27
C GLN A 11 21.32 8.92 -1.47
N LEU A 12 21.30 7.60 -1.26
CA LEU A 12 20.87 6.67 -2.30
C LEU A 12 19.84 5.67 -1.76
N PRO A 13 18.53 5.94 -1.92
CA PRO A 13 17.55 4.89 -2.01
C PRO A 13 17.77 4.16 -3.34
N ALA A 14 17.83 2.83 -3.31
CA ALA A 14 17.99 1.96 -4.49
C ALA A 14 16.96 2.19 -5.61
N ALA A 15 15.89 2.97 -5.36
CA ALA A 15 14.94 3.44 -6.36
C ALA A 15 15.55 4.38 -7.43
N LEU A 16 16.75 4.96 -7.20
CA LEU A 16 17.32 5.96 -8.11
C LEU A 16 17.88 5.40 -9.43
N TYR A 17 17.99 4.08 -9.60
CA TYR A 17 18.63 3.52 -10.81
C TYR A 17 17.65 3.11 -11.93
N ILE A 18 16.33 3.13 -11.70
CA ILE A 18 15.35 2.61 -12.69
C ILE A 18 14.44 3.73 -13.26
N GLY A 19 14.31 4.87 -12.59
CA GLY A 19 13.31 5.91 -12.92
C GLY A 19 13.79 7.11 -13.73
N LEU A 20 15.08 7.20 -14.08
CA LEU A 20 15.59 8.30 -14.90
C LEU A 20 15.67 7.84 -16.36
N GLN A 21 14.56 7.94 -17.11
CA GLN A 21 14.49 8.65 -18.39
C GLN A 21 13.03 8.73 -18.89
N TYR A 22 12.69 9.88 -19.47
CA TYR A 22 11.56 10.19 -20.37
C TYR A 22 10.21 10.63 -19.76
N GLU A 23 10.07 11.95 -19.64
CA GLU A 23 8.78 12.64 -19.79
C GLU A 23 8.46 12.82 -21.29
N ASN A 24 7.23 12.52 -21.72
CA ASN A 24 6.34 13.50 -22.39
C ASN A 24 4.97 12.93 -22.86
N TYR A 25 3.93 13.71 -22.53
CA TYR A 25 2.60 13.89 -23.18
C TYR A 25 1.71 12.69 -23.54
N VAL A 26 0.51 12.62 -22.90
CA VAL A 26 -0.73 12.16 -23.57
C VAL A 26 -1.97 12.94 -23.06
N THR A 27 -2.76 13.47 -23.98
CA THR A 27 -3.98 14.27 -23.77
C THR A 27 -5.26 13.44 -23.50
N LYS A 28 -6.24 14.08 -22.86
CA LYS A 28 -7.52 13.58 -22.28
C LYS A 28 -8.39 12.63 -23.14
N LYS A 29 -8.12 12.43 -24.42
CA LYS A 29 -8.98 11.63 -25.33
C LYS A 29 -8.66 10.13 -25.36
N ASN A 30 -7.51 9.71 -24.81
CA ASN A 30 -7.08 8.30 -24.80
C ASN A 30 -7.53 7.48 -23.57
N ILE A 31 -7.92 8.14 -22.47
CA ILE A 31 -8.39 7.47 -21.24
C ILE A 31 -9.65 6.63 -21.49
N TYR A 32 -10.52 7.09 -22.41
CA TYR A 32 -11.77 6.39 -22.75
C TYR A 32 -11.55 5.10 -23.58
N LYS A 33 -10.43 4.97 -24.31
CA LYS A 33 -10.09 3.75 -25.05
C LYS A 33 -9.42 2.70 -24.16
N ILE A 34 -8.68 3.11 -23.12
CA ILE A 34 -8.01 2.20 -22.18
C ILE A 34 -9.02 1.36 -21.39
N ASN A 35 -10.18 1.94 -21.02
CA ASN A 35 -11.20 1.19 -20.28
C ASN A 35 -11.96 0.15 -21.11
N LYS A 36 -12.00 0.27 -22.45
CA LYS A 36 -12.64 -0.74 -23.32
C LYS A 36 -11.74 -1.96 -23.58
N TYR A 37 -10.42 -1.83 -23.39
CA TYR A 37 -9.46 -2.93 -23.53
C TYR A 37 -9.21 -3.70 -22.22
N LYS A 38 -9.59 -3.18 -21.06
CA LYS A 38 -9.52 -3.91 -19.78
C LYS A 38 -10.54 -5.04 -19.64
N ILE A 39 -11.49 -5.16 -20.59
CA ILE A 39 -12.52 -6.20 -20.65
C ILE A 39 -12.37 -7.01 -21.95
N GLN A 40 -11.13 -7.35 -22.33
CA GLN A 40 -10.88 -8.50 -23.19
C GLN A 40 -10.34 -9.62 -22.30
N LYS A 41 -11.20 -10.61 -22.03
CA LYS A 41 -10.91 -11.96 -21.55
C LYS A 41 -9.40 -12.22 -21.37
N TYR A 42 -8.90 -11.97 -20.15
CA TYR A 42 -7.51 -12.23 -19.78
C TYR A 42 -7.22 -13.71 -19.98
N ASN A 43 -6.15 -13.98 -20.73
CA ASN A 43 -5.75 -15.32 -21.09
C ASN A 43 -4.80 -15.80 -19.99
N SER A 44 -5.26 -16.67 -19.09
CA SER A 44 -4.56 -17.12 -17.86
C SER A 44 -3.09 -17.56 -18.03
N LYS A 45 -2.66 -17.88 -19.25
CA LYS A 45 -1.27 -18.21 -19.59
C LYS A 45 -0.36 -16.98 -19.59
N ASN A 46 -0.86 -15.82 -20.05
CA ASN A 46 -0.09 -14.58 -20.10
C ASN A 46 0.08 -13.96 -18.71
N ASP A 47 -0.93 -14.06 -17.85
CA ASP A 47 -0.85 -13.56 -16.47
C ASP A 47 0.18 -14.35 -15.67
N LYS A 48 0.21 -15.67 -15.81
CA LYS A 48 1.23 -16.52 -15.17
C LYS A 48 2.65 -16.17 -15.59
N ILE A 49 2.87 -15.89 -16.89
CA ILE A 49 4.19 -15.48 -17.39
C ILE A 49 4.57 -14.10 -16.83
N LYS A 50 3.61 -13.16 -16.79
CA LYS A 50 3.78 -11.82 -16.21
C LYS A 50 4.18 -11.90 -14.72
N PHE A 51 3.42 -12.64 -13.91
CA PHE A 51 3.71 -12.82 -12.48
C PHE A 51 5.05 -13.54 -12.24
N GLN A 52 5.42 -14.50 -13.10
CA GLN A 52 6.71 -15.18 -12.99
C GLN A 52 7.89 -14.26 -13.35
N LYS A 53 7.77 -13.42 -14.38
CA LYS A 53 8.78 -12.41 -14.69
C LYS A 53 8.95 -11.44 -13.52
N PHE A 54 7.84 -10.93 -12.99
CA PHE A 54 7.87 -10.08 -11.80
C PHE A 54 8.61 -10.76 -10.65
N LYS A 55 8.18 -11.94 -10.24
CA LYS A 55 8.82 -12.68 -9.16
C LYS A 55 10.35 -12.70 -9.28
N ASN A 56 10.89 -12.95 -10.48
CA ASN A 56 12.33 -12.97 -10.71
C ASN A 56 12.96 -11.58 -10.52
N ASP A 57 12.44 -10.56 -11.23
CA ASP A 57 12.97 -9.19 -11.18
C ASP A 57 13.00 -8.64 -9.74
N PHE A 58 11.97 -8.93 -8.94
CA PHE A 58 11.88 -8.46 -7.56
C PHE A 58 12.71 -9.28 -6.58
N THR A 59 12.83 -10.59 -6.80
CA THR A 59 13.77 -11.42 -6.04
C THR A 59 15.18 -10.86 -6.18
N ASP A 60 15.59 -10.50 -7.39
CA ASP A 60 16.90 -9.92 -7.64
C ASP A 60 17.09 -8.58 -6.92
N ILE A 61 16.08 -7.69 -6.99
CA ILE A 61 16.09 -6.42 -6.26
C ILE A 61 16.26 -6.67 -4.76
N PHE A 62 15.38 -7.45 -4.12
CA PHE A 62 15.45 -7.62 -2.67
C PHE A 62 16.67 -8.42 -2.20
N THR A 63 17.16 -9.35 -3.02
CA THR A 63 18.42 -10.06 -2.76
C THR A 63 19.59 -9.10 -2.74
N SER A 64 19.61 -8.10 -3.63
CA SER A 64 20.63 -7.04 -3.62
C SER A 64 20.54 -6.12 -2.39
N LEU A 65 19.37 -6.06 -1.73
CA LEU A 65 19.10 -5.22 -0.56
C LEU A 65 19.18 -5.98 0.77
N LYS A 66 19.49 -7.29 0.76
CA LYS A 66 19.41 -8.17 1.93
C LYS A 66 20.28 -7.74 3.12
N ASP A 67 21.41 -7.10 2.82
CA ASP A 67 22.41 -6.69 3.81
C ASP A 67 22.16 -5.25 4.30
N ILE A 68 21.08 -4.60 3.84
CA ILE A 68 20.68 -3.28 4.32
C ILE A 68 20.03 -3.44 5.70
N PRO A 69 20.58 -2.81 6.75
CA PRO A 69 19.98 -2.84 8.08
C PRO A 69 18.55 -2.30 8.05
N LYS A 70 17.69 -2.82 8.93
CA LYS A 70 16.32 -2.32 9.12
C LYS A 70 16.34 -0.79 9.21
N ILE A 71 15.58 -0.15 8.33
CA ILE A 71 15.54 1.29 8.21
C ILE A 71 14.87 1.83 9.46
N LYS A 72 15.59 2.65 10.22
CA LYS A 72 15.03 3.41 11.34
C LYS A 72 14.31 4.64 10.78
N TYR A 73 13.08 4.87 11.21
CA TYR A 73 12.34 6.06 10.78
C TYR A 73 12.88 7.33 11.42
N ALA A 74 12.67 8.45 10.73
CA ALA A 74 13.08 9.75 11.23
C ALA A 74 12.36 10.09 12.55
N ILE A 75 13.09 10.69 13.47
CA ILE A 75 12.52 11.31 14.67
C ILE A 75 12.18 12.75 14.31
N LEU A 76 10.93 13.16 14.59
CA LEU A 76 10.47 14.52 14.31
C LEU A 76 11.25 15.53 15.16
N SER A 77 11.79 16.56 14.51
CA SER A 77 12.34 17.73 15.18
C SER A 77 11.22 18.59 15.78
N ALA A 78 11.55 19.42 16.78
CA ALA A 78 10.59 20.35 17.39
C ALA A 78 9.92 21.28 16.36
N ASN A 79 10.66 21.68 15.31
CA ASN A 79 10.14 22.50 14.22
C ASN A 79 9.12 21.74 13.36
N GLU A 80 9.35 20.44 13.11
CA GLU A 80 8.39 19.60 12.39
C GLU A 80 7.13 19.38 13.23
N ILE A 81 7.27 19.16 14.54
CA ILE A 81 6.12 19.08 15.46
C ILE A 81 5.30 20.38 15.44
N ALA A 82 5.94 21.54 15.48
CA ALA A 82 5.24 22.82 15.44
C ALA A 82 4.52 23.05 14.09
N LYS A 83 5.15 22.67 12.97
CA LYS A 83 4.50 22.71 11.65
C LYS A 83 3.28 21.80 11.61
N ILE A 84 3.39 20.59 12.14
CA ILE A 84 2.31 19.63 12.26
C ILE A 84 1.12 20.24 13.01
N THR A 85 1.33 20.83 14.19
CA THR A 85 0.25 21.43 14.98
C THR A 85 -0.49 22.54 14.23
N ASN A 86 0.23 23.34 13.43
CA ASN A 86 -0.41 24.38 12.63
C ASN A 86 -1.28 23.81 11.50
N LEU A 87 -0.89 22.68 10.92
CA LEU A 87 -1.66 21.99 9.88
C LEU A 87 -2.97 21.43 10.42
N GLU A 88 -2.99 20.95 11.66
CA GLU A 88 -4.20 20.44 12.31
C GLU A 88 -5.33 21.48 12.28
N ASN A 89 -4.99 22.75 12.49
CA ASN A 89 -5.95 23.85 12.51
C ASN A 89 -6.47 24.25 11.11
N SER A 90 -5.91 23.67 10.05
CA SER A 90 -6.27 23.99 8.66
C SER A 90 -7.19 22.95 7.99
N ILE A 91 -7.48 21.84 8.67
CA ILE A 91 -8.36 20.79 8.14
C ILE A 91 -9.82 21.21 8.36
N GLU A 92 -10.59 21.30 7.28
CA GLU A 92 -12.00 21.75 7.33
C GLU A 92 -13.03 20.59 7.22
N ASP A 93 -12.68 19.46 6.62
CA ASP A 93 -13.62 18.32 6.45
C ASP A 93 -13.74 17.50 7.75
N GLU A 94 -14.94 17.43 8.33
CA GLU A 94 -15.20 16.79 9.62
C GLU A 94 -14.81 15.30 9.65
N ASP A 95 -15.02 14.55 8.57
CA ASP A 95 -14.63 13.13 8.50
C ASP A 95 -13.10 12.98 8.52
N VAL A 96 -12.39 13.92 7.89
CA VAL A 96 -10.93 13.98 7.89
C VAL A 96 -10.41 14.35 9.28
N ILE A 97 -11.06 15.29 9.98
CA ILE A 97 -10.72 15.65 11.35
C ILE A 97 -10.88 14.44 12.26
N GLU A 98 -11.99 13.72 12.18
CA GLU A 98 -12.22 12.52 13.01
C GLU A 98 -11.18 11.43 12.74
N PHE A 99 -10.89 11.17 11.45
CA PHE A 99 -9.86 10.23 11.05
C PHE A 99 -8.51 10.61 11.66
N TYR A 100 -8.14 11.89 11.54
CA TYR A 100 -6.91 12.43 12.09
C TYR A 100 -6.83 12.27 13.62
N GLN A 101 -7.87 12.66 14.35
CA GLN A 101 -7.89 12.53 15.81
C GLN A 101 -7.76 11.06 16.24
N THR A 102 -8.34 10.14 15.47
CA THR A 102 -8.19 8.70 15.72
C THR A 102 -6.74 8.24 15.52
N LEU A 103 -6.08 8.65 14.43
CA LEU A 103 -4.68 8.34 14.19
C LEU A 103 -3.77 8.94 15.25
N LYS A 104 -3.95 10.22 15.59
CA LYS A 104 -3.16 10.95 16.60
C LYS A 104 -3.14 10.21 17.96
N ASN A 105 -4.26 9.60 18.33
CA ASN A 105 -4.40 8.89 19.60
C ASN A 105 -3.85 7.45 19.57
N LYS A 106 -3.69 6.84 18.39
CA LYS A 106 -3.39 5.41 18.23
C LYS A 106 -2.04 5.10 17.58
N VAL A 107 -1.45 6.08 16.91
CA VAL A 107 -0.23 5.96 16.09
C VAL A 107 0.84 6.88 16.66
N ALA A 108 2.08 6.39 16.68
CA ALA A 108 3.21 7.19 17.12
C ALA A 108 3.40 8.42 16.19
N PRO A 109 3.69 9.63 16.72
CA PRO A 109 3.74 10.85 15.91
C PRO A 109 4.70 10.79 14.72
N ASN A 110 5.84 10.10 14.87
CA ASN A 110 6.83 9.91 13.82
C ASN A 110 6.33 9.07 12.63
N ASN A 111 5.29 8.26 12.82
CA ASN A 111 4.66 7.50 11.74
C ASN A 111 3.62 8.33 10.98
N LEU A 112 3.25 9.53 11.44
CA LEU A 112 2.24 10.37 10.77
C LEU A 112 2.84 11.35 9.75
N ILE A 113 4.14 11.27 9.48
CA ILE A 113 4.85 12.18 8.57
C ILE A 113 4.22 12.20 7.18
N ASN A 114 3.92 11.03 6.62
CA ASN A 114 3.31 10.93 5.30
C ASN A 114 1.91 11.54 5.27
N PHE A 115 1.09 11.29 6.30
CA PHE A 115 -0.20 11.97 6.46
C PHE A 115 -0.04 13.50 6.41
N TYR A 116 0.86 14.08 7.22
CA TYR A 116 1.04 15.53 7.28
C TYR A 116 1.58 16.13 5.98
N ASN A 117 2.44 15.40 5.27
CA ASN A 117 2.95 15.81 3.97
C ASN A 117 1.85 15.83 2.90
N ASN A 118 0.94 14.86 2.96
CA ASN A 118 -0.08 14.68 1.93
C ASN A 118 -1.33 15.52 2.20
N ILE A 119 -1.77 15.64 3.46
CA ILE A 119 -3.05 16.28 3.78
C ILE A 119 -3.13 17.74 3.35
N GLN A 120 -2.01 18.46 3.39
CA GLN A 120 -1.87 19.86 2.97
C GLN A 120 -2.34 20.15 1.55
N THR A 121 -2.16 19.18 0.66
CA THR A 121 -2.43 19.34 -0.77
C THR A 121 -3.47 18.33 -1.26
N LEU A 122 -4.10 17.61 -0.33
CA LEU A 122 -5.07 16.58 -0.64
C LEU A 122 -6.31 17.22 -1.24
N LYS A 123 -6.78 16.66 -2.35
CA LYS A 123 -8.08 17.01 -2.92
C LYS A 123 -9.03 15.85 -2.71
N ILE A 124 -10.21 16.13 -2.17
CA ILE A 124 -11.28 15.13 -2.02
C ILE A 124 -12.39 15.50 -2.98
N VAL A 125 -12.65 14.63 -3.96
CA VAL A 125 -13.68 14.80 -4.98
C VAL A 125 -14.79 13.79 -4.73
N LYS A 126 -15.92 14.26 -4.21
CA LYS A 126 -17.12 13.43 -3.96
C LYS A 126 -18.06 13.57 -5.16
N SER A 127 -18.31 12.49 -5.89
CA SER A 127 -19.22 12.50 -7.05
C SER A 127 -20.63 12.12 -6.61
N ASP A 128 -21.60 13.02 -6.81
CA ASP A 128 -23.02 12.72 -6.63
C ASP A 128 -23.58 11.98 -7.86
N ASN A 129 -23.25 10.69 -7.94
CA ASN A 129 -23.75 9.83 -9.00
C ASN A 129 -25.12 9.24 -8.64
N SER A 130 -26.08 10.11 -8.33
CA SER A 130 -27.50 9.76 -8.12
C SER A 130 -28.16 9.07 -9.34
N ASN A 131 -27.49 9.11 -10.50
CA ASN A 131 -27.92 8.48 -11.75
C ASN A 131 -27.28 7.10 -12.04
N ILE A 132 -26.45 6.52 -11.16
CA ILE A 132 -26.06 5.11 -11.29
C ILE A 132 -27.21 4.23 -10.77
N LYS A 133 -28.32 4.28 -11.48
CA LYS A 133 -29.39 3.30 -11.39
C LYS A 133 -28.84 1.98 -11.92
N LYS A 134 -28.85 0.95 -11.07
CA LYS A 134 -28.80 -0.47 -11.44
C LYS A 134 -27.76 -0.81 -12.52
N ILE A 135 -26.50 -0.93 -12.12
CA ILE A 135 -25.61 -1.85 -12.82
C ILE A 135 -25.49 -3.08 -11.91
N GLU A 136 -25.92 -4.19 -12.48
CA GLU A 136 -26.32 -5.43 -11.84
C GLU A 136 -25.24 -6.08 -10.97
N GLU A 137 -25.69 -7.01 -10.13
CA GLU A 137 -25.04 -7.77 -9.04
C GLU A 137 -23.77 -8.57 -9.42
N THR A 138 -23.08 -8.22 -10.50
CA THR A 138 -21.93 -8.95 -11.05
C THR A 138 -20.67 -8.11 -11.25
N MET A 139 -20.69 -6.81 -10.91
CA MET A 139 -19.55 -5.92 -11.09
C MET A 139 -18.95 -5.49 -9.74
N TYR A 140 -17.66 -5.81 -9.53
CA TYR A 140 -16.84 -5.23 -8.46
C TYR A 140 -16.85 -3.70 -8.60
N PHE A 141 -17.60 -3.03 -7.73
CA PHE A 141 -17.74 -1.57 -7.75
C PHE A 141 -16.65 -0.96 -6.87
N CYS A 142 -15.75 -0.18 -7.47
CA CYS A 142 -14.79 0.65 -6.75
C CYS A 142 -15.56 1.84 -6.15
N LEU A 143 -15.69 1.87 -4.82
CA LEU A 143 -16.45 2.90 -4.09
C LEU A 143 -15.66 4.21 -3.95
N GLY A 144 -14.33 4.10 -3.90
CA GLY A 144 -13.40 5.21 -3.90
C GLY A 144 -12.03 4.77 -4.36
N ASN A 145 -11.17 5.75 -4.64
CA ASN A 145 -9.75 5.51 -4.86
C ASN A 145 -8.90 6.72 -4.46
N TYR A 146 -7.70 6.44 -3.97
CA TYR A 146 -6.62 7.39 -3.80
C TYR A 146 -5.65 7.34 -5.00
N ASP A 147 -5.47 8.48 -5.66
CA ASP A 147 -4.44 8.68 -6.68
C ASP A 147 -3.19 9.30 -6.02
N ASN A 148 -2.18 8.45 -5.77
CA ASN A 148 -0.92 8.85 -5.14
C ASN A 148 -0.17 9.94 -5.93
N VAL A 149 -0.24 9.92 -7.26
CA VAL A 149 0.46 10.91 -8.11
C VAL A 149 -0.21 12.27 -8.00
N LYS A 150 -1.55 12.30 -8.06
CA LYS A 150 -2.32 13.56 -8.00
C LYS A 150 -2.63 14.02 -6.58
N ASN A 151 -2.36 13.19 -5.58
CA ASN A 151 -2.78 13.38 -4.20
C ASN A 151 -4.27 13.73 -4.11
N THR A 152 -5.10 12.85 -4.68
CA THR A 152 -6.54 13.07 -4.82
C THR A 152 -7.30 11.82 -4.42
N ILE A 153 -8.27 11.97 -3.50
CA ILE A 153 -9.27 10.94 -3.22
C ILE A 153 -10.48 11.21 -4.10
N ASN A 154 -10.94 10.21 -4.84
CA ASN A 154 -12.24 10.26 -5.51
C ASN A 154 -13.18 9.29 -4.82
N ILE A 155 -14.39 9.75 -4.49
CA ILE A 155 -15.48 8.90 -3.96
C ILE A 155 -16.57 8.83 -5.04
N PHE A 156 -16.82 7.62 -5.54
CA PHE A 156 -17.60 7.38 -6.76
C PHE A 156 -19.07 7.02 -6.53
N TYR A 157 -19.41 6.47 -5.36
CA TYR A 157 -20.74 6.00 -5.03
C TYR A 157 -21.15 6.46 -3.62
N ASN A 158 -22.41 6.85 -3.45
CA ASN A 158 -22.92 7.46 -2.22
C ASN A 158 -24.36 7.00 -1.91
N PRO A 159 -24.57 5.86 -1.24
CA PRO A 159 -25.85 5.56 -0.64
C PRO A 159 -25.69 5.43 0.88
N GLN A 160 -25.61 6.54 1.61
CA GLN A 160 -25.56 6.55 3.08
C GLN A 160 -24.30 5.85 3.66
N ASN A 161 -23.40 6.67 4.22
CA ASN A 161 -22.20 6.29 4.97
C ASN A 161 -20.90 6.08 4.16
N ASN A 162 -20.48 7.11 3.42
CA ASN A 162 -19.18 7.18 2.70
C ASN A 162 -17.94 7.26 3.61
N LYS A 163 -18.14 7.30 4.92
CA LYS A 163 -17.09 7.49 5.90
C LYS A 163 -16.09 6.33 5.92
N ASP A 164 -16.58 5.09 5.82
CA ASP A 164 -15.72 3.90 5.80
C ASP A 164 -14.81 3.91 4.56
N THR A 165 -15.39 4.20 3.38
CA THR A 165 -14.62 4.36 2.13
C THR A 165 -13.62 5.50 2.24
N LEU A 166 -14.03 6.66 2.77
CA LEU A 166 -13.13 7.79 2.94
C LEU A 166 -11.98 7.46 3.90
N HIS A 167 -12.25 6.78 5.01
CA HIS A 167 -11.22 6.34 5.94
C HIS A 167 -10.23 5.38 5.27
N HIS A 168 -10.71 4.44 4.45
CA HIS A 168 -9.85 3.56 3.64
C HIS A 168 -8.89 4.36 2.76
N GLU A 169 -9.41 5.31 1.98
CA GLU A 169 -8.58 6.13 1.11
C GLU A 169 -7.67 7.11 1.89
N LEU A 170 -8.09 7.55 3.08
CA LEU A 170 -7.26 8.35 3.98
C LEU A 170 -6.12 7.55 4.60
N PHE A 171 -6.28 6.25 4.84
CA PHE A 171 -5.16 5.39 5.22
C PHE A 171 -4.11 5.32 4.10
N HIS A 172 -4.54 5.09 2.85
CA HIS A 172 -3.64 5.16 1.69
C HIS A 172 -2.93 6.52 1.61
N THR A 173 -3.65 7.62 1.87
CA THR A 173 -3.04 8.96 1.94
C THR A 173 -2.02 9.06 3.09
N SER A 174 -2.28 8.40 4.21
CA SER A 174 -1.43 8.42 5.40
C SER A 174 -0.16 7.60 5.25
N SER A 175 -0.15 6.61 4.36
CA SER A 175 0.98 5.71 4.09
C SER A 175 1.72 6.03 2.80
N ALA A 176 1.32 7.06 2.06
CA ALA A 176 1.88 7.36 0.75
C ALA A 176 3.18 8.19 0.81
N ASP A 177 4.27 7.61 0.31
CA ASP A 177 5.46 8.34 -0.10
C ASP A 177 5.39 8.59 -1.62
N ARG A 178 4.77 9.73 -1.96
CA ARG A 178 4.51 10.10 -3.36
C ARG A 178 5.79 10.32 -4.16
N LYS A 179 6.90 10.69 -3.51
CA LYS A 179 8.19 10.96 -4.19
C LYS A 179 8.80 9.65 -4.69
N ASN A 180 8.68 8.59 -3.90
CA ASN A 180 9.23 7.28 -4.20
C ASN A 180 8.20 6.31 -4.80
N LYS A 181 7.01 6.79 -5.16
CA LYS A 181 5.90 6.00 -5.74
C LYS A 181 5.48 4.80 -4.86
N LEU A 182 5.65 4.94 -3.55
CA LEU A 182 5.26 3.95 -2.56
C LEU A 182 3.94 4.37 -1.89
N ASN A 183 3.12 3.38 -1.56
CA ASN A 183 1.93 3.56 -0.74
C ASN A 183 1.78 2.36 0.20
N GLY A 184 2.11 2.55 1.47
CA GLY A 184 2.11 1.44 2.42
C GLY A 184 3.08 0.35 1.99
N PHE A 185 2.53 -0.84 1.70
CA PHE A 185 3.31 -1.96 1.16
C PHE A 185 3.29 -2.06 -0.36
N GLU A 186 2.65 -1.12 -1.04
CA GLU A 186 2.56 -1.06 -2.50
C GLU A 186 3.75 -0.28 -3.09
N LEU A 187 4.52 -0.93 -3.96
CA LEU A 187 5.52 -0.29 -4.81
C LEU A 187 5.02 -0.22 -6.25
N ASN A 188 4.85 1.01 -6.77
CA ASN A 188 4.45 1.24 -8.15
C ASN A 188 5.68 1.52 -9.03
N LEU A 189 5.95 0.62 -9.97
CA LEU A 189 7.02 0.74 -10.95
C LEU A 189 6.46 0.85 -12.37
N GLU A 190 7.22 1.51 -13.22
CA GLU A 190 7.00 1.51 -14.66
C GLU A 190 8.17 0.77 -15.31
N HIS A 191 7.88 -0.27 -16.08
CA HIS A 191 8.88 -1.07 -16.78
C HIS A 191 8.34 -1.44 -18.17
N ASP A 192 9.10 -1.14 -19.23
CA ASP A 192 8.70 -1.39 -20.62
C ASP A 192 7.28 -0.85 -20.94
N HIS A 193 6.95 0.35 -20.46
CA HIS A 193 5.61 0.97 -20.60
C HIS A 193 4.46 0.20 -19.93
N LEU A 194 4.76 -0.76 -19.05
CA LEU A 194 3.81 -1.45 -18.20
C LEU A 194 3.89 -0.88 -16.79
N PHE A 195 2.72 -0.51 -16.25
CA PHE A 195 2.58 -0.24 -14.82
C PHE A 195 2.55 -1.57 -14.08
N ILE A 196 3.52 -1.74 -13.19
CA ILE A 196 3.66 -2.89 -12.32
C ILE A 196 3.46 -2.39 -10.91
N SER A 197 2.58 -3.06 -10.17
CA SER A 197 2.41 -2.83 -8.75
C SER A 197 2.74 -4.13 -8.01
N ILE A 198 3.48 -4.01 -6.91
CA ILE A 198 3.78 -5.13 -6.00
C ILE A 198 3.39 -4.77 -4.59
N GLY A 199 2.84 -5.76 -3.89
CA GLY A 199 2.37 -5.62 -2.52
C GLY A 199 1.04 -4.89 -2.45
N ARG A 200 0.39 -4.64 -3.59
CA ARG A 200 -0.94 -4.04 -3.69
C ARG A 200 -1.97 -4.82 -2.90
N GLY A 201 -2.03 -6.14 -3.06
CA GLY A 201 -3.00 -6.98 -2.37
C GLY A 201 -2.76 -6.99 -0.86
N LEU A 202 -1.49 -6.97 -0.42
CA LEU A 202 -1.17 -6.83 1.00
C LEU A 202 -1.53 -5.42 1.51
N ASN A 203 -1.25 -4.39 0.71
CA ASN A 203 -1.56 -3.00 1.04
C ASN A 203 -3.07 -2.82 1.25
N GLU A 204 -3.92 -3.21 0.29
CA GLU A 204 -5.38 -3.14 0.42
C GLU A 204 -5.89 -3.98 1.61
N GLY A 205 -5.37 -5.20 1.77
CA GLY A 205 -5.75 -6.07 2.89
C GLY A 205 -5.37 -5.49 4.26
N TYR A 206 -4.22 -4.84 4.36
CA TYR A 206 -3.76 -4.24 5.62
C TYR A 206 -4.45 -2.90 5.89
N THR A 207 -4.71 -2.10 4.85
CA THR A 207 -5.56 -0.90 4.95
C THR A 207 -6.92 -1.23 5.55
N GLU A 208 -7.61 -2.25 5.04
CA GLU A 208 -8.89 -2.71 5.58
C GLU A 208 -8.77 -3.24 7.02
N THR A 209 -7.68 -3.94 7.31
CA THR A 209 -7.40 -4.41 8.68
C THR A 209 -7.24 -3.24 9.65
N LEU A 210 -6.56 -2.16 9.24
CA LEU A 210 -6.40 -0.94 10.04
C LEU A 210 -7.72 -0.18 10.17
N CYS A 211 -8.52 -0.06 9.10
CA CYS A 211 -9.88 0.49 9.15
C CYS A 211 -10.72 -0.19 10.22
N ASN A 212 -10.79 -1.53 10.19
CA ASN A 212 -11.56 -2.30 11.16
C ASN A 212 -10.99 -2.15 12.59
N ARG A 213 -9.66 -2.18 12.73
CA ARG A 213 -8.98 -2.01 14.03
C ARG A 213 -9.24 -0.63 14.64
N TYR A 214 -9.31 0.42 13.83
CA TYR A 214 -9.30 1.80 14.32
C TYR A 214 -10.69 2.39 14.46
N PHE A 215 -11.59 2.06 13.54
CA PHE A 215 -12.90 2.69 13.43
C PHE A 215 -14.05 1.71 13.66
N LYS A 216 -13.76 0.41 13.88
CA LYS A 216 -14.78 -0.65 14.05
C LYS A 216 -15.83 -0.61 12.92
N THR A 217 -15.36 -0.34 11.70
CA THR A 217 -16.20 -0.26 10.51
C THR A 217 -16.99 -1.55 10.35
N ARG A 218 -18.30 -1.46 10.03
CA ARG A 218 -19.21 -2.62 9.95
C ARG A 218 -19.01 -3.46 8.69
N ASN A 219 -18.14 -3.03 7.78
CA ASN A 219 -17.85 -3.72 6.52
C ASN A 219 -16.76 -4.78 6.67
N GLU A 220 -16.96 -5.76 7.55
CA GLU A 220 -16.16 -7.01 7.62
C GLU A 220 -16.12 -7.79 6.30
N LYS A 221 -16.85 -7.33 5.26
CA LYS A 221 -17.01 -7.96 3.96
C LYS A 221 -16.10 -7.41 2.86
N ALA A 222 -15.43 -6.26 3.05
CA ALA A 222 -14.51 -5.75 2.04
C ALA A 222 -13.18 -6.52 2.12
N TYR A 223 -12.74 -7.10 1.00
CA TYR A 223 -11.46 -7.82 0.91
C TYR A 223 -11.17 -8.87 2.03
N PRO A 224 -12.11 -9.73 2.44
CA PRO A 224 -11.95 -10.59 3.62
C PRO A 224 -10.78 -11.57 3.49
N LYS A 225 -10.47 -12.01 2.26
CA LYS A 225 -9.29 -12.83 1.98
C LYS A 225 -8.00 -12.07 2.22
N LEU A 226 -7.89 -10.83 1.72
CA LEU A 226 -6.69 -10.02 1.86
C LEU A 226 -6.47 -9.59 3.31
N GLN A 227 -7.55 -9.24 4.03
CA GLN A 227 -7.49 -8.97 5.48
C GLN A 227 -6.90 -10.17 6.23
N ASN A 228 -7.45 -11.38 6.02
CA ASN A 228 -6.96 -12.60 6.66
C ASN A 228 -5.47 -12.88 6.35
N LEU A 229 -5.05 -12.63 5.11
CA LEU A 229 -3.65 -12.80 4.72
C LEU A 229 -2.77 -11.73 5.38
N SER A 230 -3.20 -10.47 5.43
CA SER A 230 -2.44 -9.40 6.10
C SER A 230 -2.27 -9.66 7.60
N ILE A 231 -3.30 -10.18 8.29
CA ILE A 231 -3.23 -10.59 9.70
C ILE A 231 -2.25 -11.76 9.87
N LEU A 232 -2.19 -12.69 8.92
CA LEU A 232 -1.19 -13.77 8.93
C LEU A 232 0.24 -13.22 8.76
N ILE A 233 0.45 -12.25 7.87
CA ILE A 233 1.74 -11.58 7.68
C ILE A 233 2.16 -10.83 8.95
N GLU A 234 1.22 -10.13 9.61
CA GLU A 234 1.48 -9.40 10.86
C GLU A 234 2.03 -10.31 11.97
N ARG A 235 1.69 -11.60 11.98
CA ARG A 235 2.23 -12.56 12.96
C ARG A 235 3.73 -12.80 12.84
N PHE A 236 4.36 -12.50 11.70
CA PHE A 236 5.81 -12.62 11.57
C PHE A 236 6.56 -11.56 12.36
N TYR A 237 5.90 -10.44 12.67
CA TYR A 237 6.45 -9.43 13.56
C TYR A 237 6.30 -9.86 15.01
N ASP A 238 7.36 -9.71 15.80
CA ASP A 238 7.29 -9.92 17.25
C ASP A 238 6.34 -8.89 17.92
N ASN A 239 6.23 -7.69 17.34
CA ASN A 239 5.29 -6.65 17.73
C ASN A 239 4.45 -6.16 16.53
N PRO A 240 3.11 -6.36 16.51
CA PRO A 240 2.24 -5.88 15.42
C PRO A 240 2.34 -4.38 15.12
N LYS A 241 2.72 -3.56 16.11
CA LYS A 241 2.92 -2.12 15.91
C LYS A 241 4.12 -1.79 15.01
N ASP A 242 5.05 -2.72 14.84
CA ASP A 242 6.20 -2.52 13.96
C ASP A 242 5.77 -2.66 12.48
N MET A 243 4.86 -3.58 12.15
CA MET A 243 4.26 -3.66 10.80
C MET A 243 3.42 -2.42 10.50
N GLU A 244 2.67 -1.94 11.50
CA GLU A 244 1.91 -0.69 11.38
C GLU A 244 2.84 0.50 11.10
N ALA A 245 3.99 0.55 11.77
CA ALA A 245 5.00 1.57 11.51
C ALA A 245 5.60 1.44 10.10
N ASP A 246 5.91 0.22 9.65
CA ASP A 246 6.41 -0.01 8.29
C ASP A 246 5.39 0.44 7.23
N TYR A 247 4.11 0.14 7.45
CA TYR A 247 3.01 0.58 6.59
C TYR A 247 2.95 2.11 6.49
N PHE A 248 2.86 2.82 7.62
CA PHE A 248 2.73 4.28 7.57
C PHE A 248 3.97 4.98 6.98
N ASN A 249 5.15 4.37 7.09
CA ASN A 249 6.39 4.87 6.51
C ASN A 249 6.65 4.34 5.08
N ALA A 250 5.67 3.70 4.45
CA ALA A 250 5.76 3.15 3.09
C ALA A 250 6.95 2.17 2.89
N CYS A 251 7.30 1.41 3.93
CA CYS A 251 8.57 0.70 4.03
C CYS A 251 8.47 -0.79 3.68
N LEU A 252 8.28 -1.08 2.38
CA LEU A 252 8.26 -2.45 1.87
C LEU A 252 9.56 -3.23 2.15
N ILE A 253 10.71 -2.55 2.17
CA ILE A 253 12.03 -3.17 2.45
C ILE A 253 12.06 -3.75 3.87
N ASN A 254 11.57 -3.03 4.86
CA ASN A 254 11.54 -3.51 6.23
C ASN A 254 10.59 -4.71 6.39
N LEU A 255 9.45 -4.73 5.69
CA LEU A 255 8.58 -5.90 5.63
C LEU A 255 9.32 -7.12 5.09
N ILE A 256 10.00 -6.99 3.95
CA ILE A 256 10.78 -8.08 3.37
C ILE A 256 11.90 -8.51 4.32
N SER A 257 12.58 -7.57 4.96
CA SER A 257 13.62 -7.84 5.96
C SER A 257 13.07 -8.65 7.14
N GLU A 258 11.90 -8.27 7.67
CA GLU A 258 11.24 -8.97 8.77
C GLU A 258 10.86 -10.41 8.39
N LEU A 259 10.24 -10.59 7.21
CA LEU A 259 9.91 -11.92 6.70
C LEU A 259 11.17 -12.76 6.49
N SER A 260 12.24 -12.16 5.95
CA SER A 260 13.50 -12.84 5.62
C SER A 260 14.29 -13.33 6.84
N GLN A 261 13.92 -12.91 8.05
CA GLN A 261 14.46 -13.52 9.27
C GLN A 261 13.96 -14.97 9.47
N LYS A 262 12.83 -15.33 8.84
CA LYS A 262 12.09 -16.59 9.06
C LYS A 262 11.93 -17.45 7.81
N MET A 263 12.19 -16.88 6.63
CA MET A 263 12.07 -17.51 5.32
C MET A 263 13.12 -16.94 4.37
N THR A 264 13.29 -17.51 3.17
CA THR A 264 14.19 -16.90 2.17
C THR A 264 13.55 -15.65 1.54
N ILE A 265 14.34 -14.80 0.90
CA ILE A 265 13.83 -13.61 0.20
C ILE A 265 12.88 -14.03 -0.92
N GLU A 266 13.20 -15.11 -1.65
CA GLU A 266 12.33 -15.69 -2.66
C GLU A 266 10.98 -16.10 -2.06
N GLU A 267 10.98 -16.74 -0.88
CA GLU A 267 9.74 -17.11 -0.19
C GLU A 267 8.92 -15.88 0.22
N ALA A 268 9.58 -14.80 0.69
CA ALA A 268 8.93 -13.55 1.08
C ALA A 268 8.30 -12.83 -0.14
N VAL A 269 9.07 -12.68 -1.23
CA VAL A 269 8.59 -12.09 -2.49
C VAL A 269 7.45 -12.92 -3.07
N ASP A 270 7.56 -14.25 -3.05
CA ASP A 270 6.50 -15.12 -3.55
C ASP A 270 5.18 -14.93 -2.80
N ILE A 271 5.23 -14.72 -1.49
CA ILE A 271 4.03 -14.48 -0.70
C ILE A 271 3.36 -13.19 -1.15
N LEU A 272 4.11 -12.10 -1.37
CA LEU A 272 3.54 -10.84 -1.85
C LEU A 272 2.90 -11.00 -3.22
N VAL A 273 3.60 -11.65 -4.15
CA VAL A 273 3.09 -11.94 -5.49
C VAL A 273 1.85 -12.83 -5.45
N ASP A 274 1.83 -13.85 -4.59
CA ASP A 274 0.66 -14.71 -4.40
C ASP A 274 -0.54 -13.90 -3.83
N ILE A 275 -0.30 -12.93 -2.94
CA ILE A 275 -1.35 -12.05 -2.40
C ILE A 275 -1.86 -11.08 -3.49
N ASP A 276 -0.97 -10.50 -4.30
CA ASP A 276 -1.35 -9.64 -5.44
C ASP A 276 -2.18 -10.41 -6.48
N TYR A 277 -1.85 -11.67 -6.73
CA TYR A 277 -2.66 -12.54 -7.58
C TYR A 277 -4.08 -12.70 -7.04
N ILE A 278 -4.25 -12.81 -5.72
CA ILE A 278 -5.57 -12.93 -5.07
C ILE A 278 -6.37 -11.62 -5.16
N ASP A 279 -5.71 -10.46 -5.11
CA ASP A 279 -6.35 -9.16 -5.37
C ASP A 279 -6.88 -9.08 -6.81
N GLU A 280 -6.10 -9.54 -7.79
CA GLU A 280 -6.54 -9.59 -9.20
C GLU A 280 -7.59 -10.70 -9.47
N HIS A 281 -7.59 -11.77 -8.68
CA HIS A 281 -8.45 -12.95 -8.85
C HIS A 281 -9.20 -13.32 -7.54
N PRO A 282 -10.05 -12.42 -7.02
CA PRO A 282 -10.70 -12.59 -5.72
C PRO A 282 -11.62 -13.81 -5.65
N ASP A 283 -12.09 -14.34 -6.78
CA ASP A 283 -12.95 -15.52 -6.85
C ASP A 283 -12.17 -16.86 -6.80
N ASP A 284 -10.83 -16.85 -6.94
CA ASP A 284 -10.03 -18.08 -6.88
C ASP A 284 -9.84 -18.57 -5.43
N GLN A 285 -10.83 -19.33 -4.95
CA GLN A 285 -10.81 -19.92 -3.61
C GLN A 285 -9.70 -20.96 -3.42
N ASN A 286 -9.31 -21.67 -4.48
CA ASN A 286 -8.31 -22.72 -4.39
C ASN A 286 -6.91 -22.11 -4.24
N PHE A 287 -6.62 -21.06 -5.02
CA PHE A 287 -5.38 -20.32 -4.89
C PHE A 287 -5.27 -19.65 -3.52
N TYR A 288 -6.35 -18.99 -3.05
CA TYR A 288 -6.39 -18.44 -1.68
C TYR A 288 -6.04 -19.48 -0.61
N LYS A 289 -6.69 -20.65 -0.62
CA LYS A 289 -6.42 -21.73 0.36
C LYS A 289 -4.97 -22.21 0.30
N LYS A 290 -4.41 -22.32 -0.91
CA LYS A 290 -3.01 -22.70 -1.12
C LYS A 290 -2.06 -21.66 -0.52
N THR A 291 -2.28 -20.37 -0.81
CA THR A 291 -1.48 -19.26 -0.29
C THR A 291 -1.57 -19.16 1.23
N TYR A 292 -2.78 -19.23 1.79
CA TYR A 292 -3.00 -19.26 3.24
C TYR A 292 -2.24 -20.41 3.91
N SER A 293 -2.34 -21.62 3.35
CA SER A 293 -1.63 -22.80 3.86
C SER A 293 -0.11 -22.65 3.77
N LYS A 294 0.40 -22.08 2.68
CA LYS A 294 1.83 -21.79 2.49
C LYS A 294 2.35 -20.85 3.57
N ILE A 295 1.71 -19.70 3.77
CA ILE A 295 2.09 -18.71 4.79
C ILE A 295 2.04 -19.34 6.19
N THR A 296 0.96 -20.07 6.50
CA THR A 296 0.81 -20.75 7.80
C THR A 296 1.91 -21.78 8.05
N LYS A 297 2.32 -22.55 7.03
CA LYS A 297 3.43 -23.51 7.15
C LYS A 297 4.76 -22.82 7.41
N LEU A 298 5.04 -21.71 6.72
CA LEU A 298 6.25 -20.92 6.93
C LEU A 298 6.29 -20.32 8.33
N TYR A 299 5.17 -19.78 8.81
CA TYR A 299 5.04 -19.31 10.18
C TYR A 299 5.27 -20.44 11.20
N ASN A 300 4.61 -21.58 11.05
CA ASN A 300 4.79 -22.71 11.98
C ASN A 300 6.22 -23.28 11.95
N LYS A 301 6.89 -23.26 10.80
CA LYS A 301 8.30 -23.65 10.67
C LYS A 301 9.20 -22.69 11.44
N SER A 302 8.92 -21.39 11.37
CA SER A 302 9.72 -20.36 12.01
C SER A 302 9.61 -20.37 13.55
N GLN A 303 8.46 -20.75 14.09
CA GLN A 303 8.28 -20.91 15.54
C GLN A 303 9.04 -22.11 16.12
N LYS A 304 9.35 -23.13 15.32
CA LYS A 304 10.11 -24.31 15.79
C LYS A 304 11.63 -24.10 15.83
N GLN A 305 12.11 -22.97 15.33
CA GLN A 305 13.52 -22.61 15.27
C GLN A 305 13.93 -21.63 16.39
N LYS A 306 12.95 -21.14 17.18
CA LYS A 306 13.17 -20.39 18.43
C LYS A 306 13.32 -21.39 19.58
#